data_AF-A0A534SFY5-F1
#
_entry.id   AF-A0A534SFY5-F1
#
_cell.length_a   1.000
_cell.length_b   1.000
_cell.length_c   1.000
_cell.angle_alpha   90.00
_cell.angle_beta   90.00
_cell.angle_gamma   90.00
#
_symmetry.space_group_name_H-M   'P 1'
#
loop_
_entity.id
_entity.type
_entity.pdbx_description
1 polymer ?
#
loop_
_entity_poly.entity_id
_entity_poly.type
_entity_poly.pdbx_seq_one_letter_code
_entity_poly.pdbx_strand_id
1 'polypeptide(L)'
;MEIALRHLDGVDKISISISKQRFQVTYKSGASFQPWDIREAVAKAEVAVVRFLIVARGHVHEEGGKRFFVAGKDKFLLAASPKIPSEGTISIEGTVDDSAEPLQLQISQFKPLK
;
A
#
# COMPACT_ATOMS: atom_id res chain seq x y z
N MET A 1 18.05 -9.44 -1.00
CA MET A 1 16.66 -8.94 -0.90
C MET A 1 16.22 -8.79 0.55
N GLU A 2 16.05 -9.86 1.34
CA GLU A 2 15.47 -9.79 2.70
C GLU A 2 16.20 -8.80 3.62
N ILE A 3 17.54 -8.86 3.67
CA ILE A 3 18.35 -7.95 4.48
C ILE A 3 18.07 -6.50 4.10
N ALA A 4 18.04 -6.16 2.81
CA ALA A 4 17.76 -4.80 2.35
C ALA A 4 16.35 -4.33 2.76
N LEU A 5 15.34 -5.19 2.63
CA LEU A 5 13.96 -4.88 3.05
C LEU A 5 13.83 -4.63 4.55
N ARG A 6 14.61 -5.34 5.38
CA ARG A 6 14.61 -5.16 6.85
C ARG A 6 15.21 -3.84 7.31
N HIS A 7 16.02 -3.19 6.48
CA HIS A 7 16.63 -1.89 6.78
C HIS A 7 15.79 -0.71 6.31
N LEU A 8 14.67 -0.95 5.64
CA LEU A 8 13.74 0.12 5.28
C LEU A 8 13.10 0.70 6.53
N ASP A 9 12.91 2.02 6.54
CA ASP A 9 12.34 2.71 7.68
C ASP A 9 10.92 2.21 8.00
N GLY A 10 10.61 2.12 9.28
CA GLY A 10 9.31 1.70 9.76
C GLY A 10 8.90 0.25 9.49
N VAL A 11 9.77 -0.60 8.92
CA VAL A 11 9.48 -2.03 8.73
C VAL A 11 9.42 -2.76 10.08
N ASP A 12 8.36 -3.55 10.26
CA ASP A 12 8.15 -4.42 11.42
C ASP A 12 8.50 -5.87 11.08
N LYS A 13 7.92 -6.40 9.99
CA LYS A 13 8.05 -7.81 9.62
C LYS A 13 8.16 -7.99 8.11
N ILE A 14 8.99 -8.95 7.71
CA ILE A 14 9.13 -9.42 6.34
C ILE A 14 8.74 -10.89 6.27
N SER A 15 8.00 -11.27 5.22
CA SER A 15 7.75 -12.66 4.85
C SER A 15 8.01 -12.85 3.37
N ILE A 16 8.76 -13.89 2.98
CA ILE A 16 9.13 -14.16 1.59
C ILE A 16 8.68 -15.57 1.23
N SER A 17 8.04 -15.71 0.07
CA SER A 17 7.66 -16.99 -0.51
C SER A 17 8.17 -17.07 -1.94
N ILE A 18 9.23 -17.88 -2.12
CA ILE A 18 9.86 -18.09 -3.43
C ILE A 18 8.87 -18.81 -4.37
N SER A 19 8.18 -19.84 -3.88
CA SER A 19 7.20 -20.60 -4.69
C SER A 19 6.04 -19.76 -5.18
N LYS A 20 5.64 -18.72 -4.43
CA LYS A 20 4.59 -17.77 -4.83
C LYS A 20 5.15 -16.51 -5.50
N GLN A 21 6.47 -16.41 -5.66
CA GLN A 21 7.18 -15.23 -6.16
C GLN A 21 6.67 -13.93 -5.51
N ARG A 22 6.53 -13.96 -4.18
CA ARG A 22 5.93 -12.86 -3.40
C ARG A 22 6.73 -12.60 -2.14
N PHE A 23 6.89 -11.33 -1.81
CA PHE A 23 7.26 -10.89 -0.48
C PHE A 23 6.13 -10.05 0.13
N GLN A 24 6.11 -9.97 1.45
CA GLN A 24 5.20 -9.14 2.22
C GLN A 24 6.02 -8.30 3.18
N VAL A 25 5.80 -7.00 3.14
CA VAL A 25 6.32 -6.03 4.11
C VAL A 25 5.18 -5.62 5.02
N THR A 26 5.39 -5.75 6.33
CA THR A 26 4.48 -5.24 7.35
C THR A 26 5.16 -4.07 8.02
N TYR A 27 4.47 -2.94 8.08
CA TYR A 27 4.97 -1.71 8.67
C TYR A 27 4.52 -1.55 10.12
N LYS A 28 5.33 -0.87 10.92
CA LYS A 28 4.98 -0.37 12.24
C LYS A 28 3.89 0.68 12.12
N SER A 29 3.10 0.85 13.19
CA SER A 29 2.11 1.93 13.25
C SER A 29 2.80 3.29 13.06
N GLY A 30 2.23 4.14 12.21
CA GLY A 30 2.74 5.49 11.92
C GLY A 30 3.90 5.57 10.92
N ALA A 31 4.37 4.43 10.41
CA ALA A 31 5.26 4.39 9.24
C ALA A 31 4.49 4.67 7.94
N SER A 32 5.22 5.01 6.89
CA SER A 32 4.68 5.31 5.56
C SER A 32 5.05 4.24 4.55
N PHE A 33 4.13 3.98 3.63
CA PHE A 33 4.39 3.15 2.46
C PHE A 33 5.29 3.88 1.45
N GLN A 34 6.50 3.35 1.25
CA GLN A 34 7.50 3.90 0.33
C GLN A 34 7.78 2.91 -0.81
N PRO A 35 6.97 2.90 -1.89
CA PRO A 35 7.09 1.90 -2.95
C PRO A 35 8.44 1.95 -3.68
N TRP A 36 9.02 3.14 -3.85
CA TRP A 36 10.31 3.32 -4.52
C TRP A 36 11.47 2.72 -3.72
N ASP A 37 11.50 2.93 -2.40
CA ASP A 37 12.52 2.32 -1.52
C ASP A 37 12.42 0.79 -1.53
N ILE A 38 11.20 0.25 -1.56
CA ILE A 38 10.99 -1.20 -1.71
C ILE A 38 11.55 -1.69 -3.05
N ARG A 39 11.25 -0.99 -4.15
CA ARG A 39 11.77 -1.34 -5.48
C ARG A 39 13.29 -1.34 -5.50
N GLU A 40 13.93 -0.31 -4.95
CA GLU A 40 15.39 -0.23 -4.86
C GLU A 40 15.98 -1.38 -4.02
N ALA A 41 15.38 -1.66 -2.85
CA ALA A 41 15.82 -2.74 -1.98
C ALA A 41 15.73 -4.13 -2.63
N VAL A 42 14.69 -4.35 -3.44
CA VAL A 42 14.47 -5.62 -4.16
C VAL A 42 15.37 -5.72 -5.40
N ALA A 43 15.60 -4.61 -6.11
CA ALA A 43 16.47 -4.54 -7.28
C ALA A 43 17.93 -4.93 -6.99
N LYS A 44 18.40 -4.72 -5.74
CA LYS A 44 19.72 -5.21 -5.27
C LYS A 44 19.88 -6.73 -5.34
N ALA A 45 18.80 -7.48 -5.54
CA ALA A 45 18.81 -8.91 -5.74
C ALA A 45 18.41 -9.32 -7.17
N GLU A 46 18.48 -8.40 -8.13
CA GLU A 46 18.11 -8.61 -9.54
C GLU A 46 16.64 -9.04 -9.73
N VAL A 47 15.78 -8.69 -8.77
CA VAL A 47 14.34 -8.94 -8.82
C VAL A 47 13.63 -7.62 -9.11
N ALA A 48 12.62 -7.68 -9.99
CA ALA A 48 11.73 -6.55 -10.26
C ALA A 48 10.39 -6.73 -9.56
N VAL A 49 9.87 -5.66 -8.95
CA VAL A 49 8.50 -5.65 -8.42
C VAL A 49 7.51 -5.41 -9.56
N VAL A 50 6.63 -6.37 -9.82
CA VAL A 50 5.63 -6.24 -10.89
C VAL A 50 4.46 -5.36 -10.46
N ARG A 51 3.99 -5.50 -9.22
CA ARG A 51 2.85 -4.75 -8.67
C ARG A 51 2.87 -4.75 -7.14
N PHE A 52 2.24 -3.75 -6.55
CA PHE A 52 1.97 -3.71 -5.12
C PHE A 52 0.51 -4.03 -4.83
N LEU A 53 0.28 -5.02 -3.96
CA LEU A 53 -1.01 -5.27 -3.32
C LEU A 53 -0.88 -4.87 -1.86
N ILE A 54 -1.76 -3.98 -1.40
CA ILE A 54 -1.76 -3.50 -0.01
C ILE A 54 -2.99 -3.99 0.74
N VAL A 55 -2.82 -4.16 2.05
CA VAL A 55 -3.92 -4.28 3.01
C VAL A 55 -3.73 -3.16 4.02
N ALA A 56 -4.71 -2.26 4.11
CA ALA A 56 -4.57 -1.05 4.92
C ALA A 56 -5.88 -0.71 5.63
N ARG A 57 -5.77 0.01 6.75
CA ARG A 57 -6.91 0.57 7.48
C ARG A 57 -6.85 2.08 7.41
N GLY A 58 -7.98 2.70 7.16
CA GLY A 58 -8.05 4.13 6.90
C GLY A 58 -9.47 4.61 6.66
N HIS A 59 -9.61 5.80 6.12
CA HIS A 59 -10.91 6.38 5.77
C HIS A 59 -10.85 6.98 4.37
N VAL A 60 -12.02 7.23 3.79
CA VAL A 60 -12.11 7.95 2.52
C VAL A 60 -12.34 9.43 2.80
N HIS A 61 -11.57 10.28 2.12
CA HIS A 61 -11.68 11.74 2.20
C HIS A 61 -11.91 12.31 0.81
N GLU A 62 -12.77 13.32 0.70
CA GLU A 62 -13.07 13.99 -0.58
C GLU A 62 -12.50 15.41 -0.57
N GLU A 63 -11.71 15.75 -1.60
CA GLU A 63 -11.05 17.04 -1.73
C GLU A 63 -10.98 17.40 -3.22
N GLY A 64 -11.48 18.59 -3.58
CA GLY A 64 -11.42 19.08 -4.97
C GLY A 64 -12.09 18.17 -6.01
N GLY A 65 -13.19 17.49 -5.63
CA GLY A 65 -13.90 16.55 -6.51
C GLY A 65 -13.20 15.21 -6.72
N LYS A 66 -12.09 14.96 -6.02
CA LYS A 66 -11.36 13.69 -6.00
C LYS A 66 -11.59 12.98 -4.68
N ARG A 67 -11.55 11.64 -4.72
CA ARG A 67 -11.65 10.79 -3.52
C ARG A 67 -10.30 10.19 -3.22
N PHE A 68 -9.90 10.26 -1.96
CA PHE A 68 -8.63 9.75 -1.46
C PHE A 68 -8.90 8.72 -0.37
N PHE A 69 -8.12 7.64 -0.37
CA PHE A 69 -8.01 6.77 0.81
C PHE A 69 -6.82 7.23 1.64
N VAL A 70 -7.07 7.52 2.91
CA VAL A 70 -6.05 8.01 3.86
C VAL A 70 -5.81 6.93 4.90
N ALA A 71 -4.57 6.42 4.94
CA ALA A 71 -4.11 5.41 5.89
C ALA A 71 -2.89 5.94 6.65
N GLY A 72 -3.13 6.47 7.86
CA GLY A 72 -2.07 7.11 8.63
C GLY A 72 -1.53 8.34 7.90
N LYS A 73 -0.26 8.28 7.50
CA LYS A 73 0.42 9.35 6.75
C LYS A 73 0.27 9.22 5.23
N ASP A 74 -0.20 8.07 4.76
CA ASP A 74 -0.27 7.77 3.34
C ASP A 74 -1.62 8.22 2.77
N LYS A 75 -1.59 8.89 1.61
CA LYS A 75 -2.76 9.38 0.88
C LYS A 75 -2.73 8.82 -0.54
N PHE A 76 -3.75 8.04 -0.88
CA PHE A 76 -3.87 7.41 -2.20
C PHE A 76 -5.07 7.97 -2.94
N LEU A 77 -4.90 8.36 -4.20
CA LEU A 77 -6.01 8.75 -5.07
C LEU A 77 -6.78 7.49 -5.49
N LEU A 78 -8.11 7.48 -5.34
CA LEU A 78 -8.92 6.34 -5.74
C LEU A 78 -9.14 6.31 -7.26
N ALA A 79 -8.59 5.31 -7.94
CA ALA A 79 -8.84 5.05 -9.36
C ALA A 79 -10.10 4.20 -9.50
N ALA A 80 -11.17 4.76 -10.09
CA ALA A 80 -12.46 4.11 -10.29
C ALA A 80 -13.03 3.45 -9.01
N SER A 81 -13.62 4.27 -8.13
CA SER A 81 -14.07 3.82 -6.82
C SER A 81 -15.34 2.96 -6.91
N PRO A 82 -15.40 1.77 -6.29
CA PRO A 82 -16.69 1.24 -5.84
C PRO A 82 -17.34 2.26 -4.89
N LYS A 83 -18.67 2.19 -4.67
CA LYS A 83 -19.39 3.07 -3.73
C LYS A 83 -18.97 2.75 -2.29
N ILE A 84 -17.76 3.15 -1.92
CA ILE A 84 -17.22 3.06 -0.57
C ILE A 84 -17.79 4.24 0.21
N PRO A 85 -18.33 4.03 1.42
CA PRO A 85 -18.80 5.12 2.26
C PRO A 85 -17.65 6.09 2.57
N SER A 86 -17.93 7.39 2.52
CA SER A 86 -16.98 8.43 2.95
C SER A 86 -16.90 8.55 4.48
N GLU A 87 -17.76 7.82 5.21
CA GLU A 87 -17.82 7.83 6.67
C GLU A 87 -17.26 6.55 7.28
N GLY A 88 -16.53 6.70 8.39
CA GLY A 88 -15.99 5.60 9.18
C GLY A 88 -14.61 5.11 8.73
N THR A 89 -14.04 4.24 9.56
CA THR A 89 -12.79 3.56 9.22
C THR A 89 -13.11 2.26 8.49
N ILE A 90 -12.38 1.97 7.43
CA ILE A 90 -12.51 0.75 6.63
C ILE A 90 -11.15 0.05 6.54
N SER A 91 -11.20 -1.27 6.42
CA SER A 91 -10.06 -2.07 5.95
C SER A 91 -10.22 -2.31 4.46
N ILE A 92 -9.15 -2.12 3.69
CA ILE A 92 -9.14 -2.34 2.25
C ILE A 92 -8.11 -3.40 1.87
N GLU A 93 -8.36 -4.03 0.74
CA GLU A 93 -7.34 -4.68 -0.08
C GLU A 93 -7.36 -4.00 -1.45
N GLY A 94 -6.20 -3.72 -2.03
CA GLY A 94 -6.14 -3.00 -3.30
C GLY A 94 -4.77 -3.00 -3.96
N THR A 95 -4.75 -2.70 -5.25
CA THR A 95 -3.53 -2.56 -6.04
C THR A 95 -3.12 -1.10 -6.07
N VAL A 96 -1.84 -0.83 -5.83
CA VAL A 96 -1.26 0.51 -5.97
C VAL A 96 -0.58 0.63 -7.32
N ASP A 97 -0.92 1.68 -8.07
CA ASP A 97 -0.13 2.18 -9.18
C ASP A 97 0.77 3.30 -8.66
N ASP A 98 2.06 2.99 -8.64
CA ASP A 98 3.14 3.84 -8.17
C ASP A 98 3.94 4.52 -9.29
N SER A 99 3.40 4.49 -10.51
CA SER A 99 3.92 5.27 -11.64
C SER A 99 3.37 6.70 -11.71
N ALA A 100 2.31 6.99 -10.94
CA ALA A 100 1.65 8.29 -10.90
C ALA A 100 1.83 8.99 -9.54
N GLU A 101 1.74 10.32 -9.55
CA GLU A 101 1.70 11.15 -8.34
C GLU A 101 0.44 12.03 -8.33
N PRO A 102 -0.41 11.97 -7.28
CA PRO A 102 -0.34 11.06 -6.13
C PRO A 102 -0.50 9.59 -6.53
N LEU A 103 0.03 8.67 -5.69
CA LEU A 103 -0.14 7.23 -5.86
C LEU A 103 -1.62 6.88 -6.04
N GLN A 104 -1.92 6.05 -7.03
CA GLN A 104 -3.30 5.64 -7.30
C GLN A 104 -3.59 4.28 -6.67
N LEU A 105 -4.78 4.15 -6.08
CA LEU A 105 -5.26 2.94 -5.45
C LEU A 105 -6.54 2.46 -6.13
N GLN A 106 -6.49 1.24 -6.65
CA GLN A 106 -7.66 0.50 -7.09
C GLN A 106 -8.05 -0.50 -6.00
N ILE A 107 -9.16 -0.23 -5.31
CA ILE A 107 -9.66 -1.10 -4.24
C ILE A 107 -10.36 -2.31 -4.86
N SER A 108 -9.90 -3.51 -4.49
CA SER A 108 -10.51 -4.77 -4.90
C SER A 108 -11.54 -5.26 -3.88
N GLN A 109 -11.31 -5.04 -2.58
CA GLN A 109 -12.20 -5.41 -1.49
C GLN A 109 -12.14 -4.37 -0.37
N PHE A 110 -13.26 -4.15 0.30
CA PHE A 110 -13.29 -3.35 1.53
C PHE A 110 -14.23 -3.94 2.57
N LYS A 111 -13.95 -3.68 3.84
CA LYS A 111 -14.76 -4.05 4.99
C LYS A 111 -14.85 -2.88 5.95
N PRO A 112 -16.05 -2.40 6.30
CA PRO A 112 -16.23 -1.44 7.38
C PRO A 112 -15.67 -1.99 8.69
N LEU A 113 -14.98 -1.15 9.46
CA LEU A 113 -14.58 -1.45 10.82
C LEU A 113 -15.59 -0.77 11.76
N LYS A 114 -16.12 -1.55 12.71
CA LYS A 114 -17.00 -1.05 13.77
C LYS A 114 -16.19 -0.37 14.86
#